data_AF-M7N336-F1
#
_entry.id   AF-M7N336-F1
#
_cell.length_a   1.000
_cell.length_b   1.000
_cell.length_c   1.000
_cell.angle_alpha   90.00
_cell.angle_beta   90.00
_cell.angle_gamma   90.00
#
_symmetry.space_group_name_H-M   'P 1'
#
loop_
_entity.id
_entity.type
_entity.pdbx_description
1 polymer ?
#
loop_
_entity_poly.entity_id
_entity_poly.type
_entity_poly.pdbx_seq_one_letter_code
_entity_poly.pdbx_strand_id
1 'polypeptide(L)'
;MKPLQGSGGQGVFLVNEKNEANLNSMIEANLRDGYIIVQEYLPEAAQGDIRLFMINGEIFEPDGKLAAMHRFNDTGDARNNVSAGGKIKKAKLTDEIRELASWVRPKLVQDGVFICGLDIAGKKLMETNIFSPGGLTDINNMMEYNFAAPLCEAIERKVEYRRVYGPGRLSNKLLNTL
;
A
#
# COMPACT_ATOMS: atom_id res chain seq x y z
N MET A 1 8.72 14.01 -8.34
CA MET A 1 7.67 14.91 -7.84
C MET A 1 6.32 14.29 -8.13
N LYS A 2 5.39 14.32 -7.17
CA LYS A 2 4.03 13.78 -7.33
C LYS A 2 3.01 14.66 -6.58
N PRO A 3 1.75 14.74 -7.04
CA PRO A 3 0.69 15.43 -6.31
C PRO A 3 0.37 14.68 -5.00
N LEU A 4 -0.19 15.40 -4.01
CA LEU A 4 -0.62 14.81 -2.75
C LEU A 4 -1.91 13.97 -2.91
N GLN A 5 -2.72 14.29 -3.91
CA GLN A 5 -3.97 13.60 -4.24
C GLN A 5 -3.92 13.07 -5.67
N GLY A 6 -4.59 11.94 -5.89
CA GLY A 6 -4.64 11.27 -7.20
C GLY A 6 -4.43 9.77 -7.07
N SER A 7 -4.51 9.07 -8.20
CA SER A 7 -4.22 7.64 -8.29
C SER A 7 -3.64 7.29 -9.65
N GLY A 8 -3.12 6.07 -9.80
CA GLY A 8 -2.72 5.58 -11.12
C GLY A 8 -1.43 6.19 -11.69
N GLY A 9 -0.68 7.01 -10.92
CA GLY A 9 0.55 7.64 -11.40
C GLY A 9 0.33 8.88 -12.27
N GLN A 10 -0.87 9.47 -12.25
CA GLN A 10 -1.12 10.78 -12.85
C GLN A 10 -0.36 11.87 -12.08
N GLY A 11 0.22 12.84 -12.79
CA GLY A 11 1.01 13.92 -12.20
C GLY A 11 2.38 13.50 -11.63
N VAL A 12 2.84 12.27 -11.88
CA VAL A 12 4.15 11.84 -11.41
C VAL A 12 5.22 12.23 -12.44
N PHE A 13 6.16 13.08 -12.02
CA PHE A 13 7.29 13.51 -12.85
C PHE A 13 8.62 13.07 -12.22
N LEU A 14 9.49 12.48 -13.05
CA LEU A 14 10.90 12.30 -12.73
C LEU A 14 11.65 13.57 -13.11
N VAL A 15 12.32 14.19 -12.15
CA VAL A 15 13.17 15.37 -12.39
C VAL A 15 14.63 14.92 -12.42
N ASN A 16 15.36 15.30 -13.47
CA ASN A 16 16.78 15.03 -13.65
C ASN A 16 17.43 16.14 -14.49
N GLU A 17 18.76 16.10 -14.65
CA GLU A 17 19.52 17.10 -15.41
C GLU A 17 19.02 17.30 -16.85
N LYS A 18 18.44 16.26 -17.47
CA LYS A 18 17.96 16.33 -18.86
C LYS A 18 16.67 17.13 -19.00
N ASN A 19 15.91 17.33 -17.92
CA ASN A 19 14.60 18.00 -17.96
C ASN A 19 14.48 19.19 -17.01
N GLU A 20 15.62 19.69 -16.50
CA GLU A 20 15.71 20.85 -15.60
C GLU A 20 15.04 22.10 -16.19
N ALA A 21 15.19 22.33 -17.50
CA ALA A 21 14.56 23.47 -18.20
C ALA A 21 13.02 23.49 -18.08
N ASN A 22 12.39 22.33 -17.84
CA ASN A 22 10.94 22.20 -17.70
C ASN A 22 10.47 22.17 -16.24
N LEU A 23 11.37 22.34 -15.26
CA LEU A 23 11.07 22.19 -13.83
C LEU A 23 9.91 23.10 -13.38
N ASN A 24 9.92 24.38 -13.75
CA ASN A 24 8.86 25.32 -13.40
C ASN A 24 7.50 24.87 -13.95
N SER A 25 7.46 24.40 -15.21
CA SER A 25 6.22 23.89 -15.81
C SER A 25 5.71 22.62 -15.13
N MET A 26 6.59 21.71 -14.71
CA MET A 26 6.21 20.52 -13.93
C MET A 26 5.65 20.88 -12.55
N ILE A 27 6.23 21.88 -11.89
CA ILE A 27 5.77 22.39 -10.60
C ILE A 27 4.39 23.04 -10.77
N GLU A 28 4.24 23.96 -11.72
CA GLU A 28 2.97 24.65 -12.01
C GLU A 28 1.86 23.67 -12.39
N ALA A 29 2.17 22.64 -13.18
CA ALA A 29 1.21 21.62 -13.56
C ALA A 29 0.68 20.84 -12.35
N ASN A 30 1.55 20.44 -11.40
CA ASN A 30 1.12 19.70 -10.22
C ASN A 30 0.45 20.59 -9.16
N LEU A 31 0.92 21.83 -8.99
CA LEU A 31 0.37 22.74 -7.99
C LEU A 31 -1.09 23.14 -8.26
N ARG A 32 -1.58 22.99 -9.50
CA ARG A 32 -2.99 23.18 -9.85
C ARG A 32 -3.92 22.30 -9.03
N ASP A 33 -3.47 21.11 -8.68
CA ASP A 33 -4.26 20.11 -7.95
C ASP A 33 -3.96 20.12 -6.44
N GLY A 34 -3.16 21.08 -5.96
CA GLY A 34 -2.87 21.31 -4.55
C GLY A 34 -1.39 21.11 -4.20
N TYR A 35 -1.13 20.59 -3.00
CA TYR A 35 0.25 20.37 -2.53
C TYR A 35 0.94 19.25 -3.30
N ILE A 36 2.28 19.36 -3.38
CA ILE A 36 3.15 18.40 -4.04
C ILE A 36 4.12 17.78 -3.04
N ILE A 37 4.51 16.53 -3.31
CA ILE A 37 5.60 15.85 -2.62
C ILE A 37 6.81 15.79 -3.56
N VAL A 38 7.94 16.27 -3.04
CA VAL A 38 9.25 16.04 -3.63
C VAL A 38 9.96 15.00 -2.80
N GLN A 39 10.42 13.93 -3.45
CA GLN A 39 11.14 12.83 -2.84
C GLN A 39 12.31 12.45 -3.75
N GLU A 40 13.31 11.80 -3.17
CA GLU A 40 14.36 11.15 -3.95
C GLU A 40 13.78 10.11 -4.91
N TYR A 41 14.45 9.91 -6.04
CA TYR A 41 14.16 8.80 -6.94
C TYR A 41 14.66 7.50 -6.31
N LEU A 42 13.86 6.44 -6.38
CA LEU A 42 14.24 5.12 -5.89
C LEU A 42 14.61 4.23 -7.09
N PRO A 43 15.90 3.95 -7.34
CA PRO A 43 16.31 3.06 -8.42
C PRO A 43 15.66 1.68 -8.34
N GLU A 44 15.41 1.18 -7.14
CA GLU A 44 14.77 -0.12 -6.90
C GLU A 44 13.33 -0.18 -7.40
N ALA A 45 12.63 0.96 -7.49
CA ALA A 45 11.28 1.00 -8.07
C ALA A 45 11.25 0.59 -9.55
N ALA A 46 12.38 0.68 -10.26
CA ALA A 46 12.49 0.18 -11.63
C ALA A 46 12.42 -1.35 -11.71
N GLN A 47 12.70 -2.07 -10.60
CA GLN A 47 12.55 -3.53 -10.54
C GLN A 47 11.14 -3.97 -10.18
N GLY A 48 10.26 -3.02 -9.86
CA GLY A 48 8.95 -3.27 -9.30
C GLY A 48 8.80 -2.75 -7.87
N ASP A 49 7.61 -2.94 -7.34
CA ASP A 49 7.28 -2.65 -5.95
C ASP A 49 6.38 -3.77 -5.38
N ILE A 50 6.41 -3.94 -4.06
CA ILE A 50 5.59 -4.91 -3.34
C ILE A 50 4.38 -4.18 -2.76
N ARG A 51 3.19 -4.67 -3.11
CA ARG A 51 1.93 -4.39 -2.41
C ARG A 51 1.75 -5.40 -1.29
N LEU A 52 1.91 -4.96 -0.04
CA LEU A 52 1.75 -5.78 1.17
C LEU A 52 0.47 -5.39 1.91
N PHE A 53 -0.44 -6.34 2.14
CA PHE A 53 -1.64 -6.08 2.93
C PHE A 53 -1.37 -6.17 4.43
N MET A 54 -1.90 -5.20 5.17
CA MET A 54 -1.94 -5.16 6.61
C MET A 54 -3.41 -5.17 7.08
N ILE A 55 -3.73 -6.02 8.05
CA ILE A 55 -5.04 -6.07 8.72
C ILE A 55 -4.83 -5.86 10.22
N ASN A 56 -5.57 -4.94 10.83
CA ASN A 56 -5.38 -4.54 12.25
C ASN A 56 -3.93 -4.10 12.57
N GLY A 57 -3.22 -3.58 11.57
CA GLY A 57 -1.81 -3.19 11.71
C GLY A 57 -0.83 -4.38 11.71
N GLU A 58 -1.28 -5.61 11.52
CA GLU A 58 -0.43 -6.79 11.35
C GLU A 58 -0.32 -7.19 9.88
N ILE A 59 0.78 -7.85 9.50
CA ILE A 59 0.92 -8.45 8.18
C ILE A 59 -0.20 -9.46 7.96
N PHE A 60 -0.91 -9.34 6.83
CA PHE A 60 -2.01 -10.25 6.51
C PHE A 60 -1.47 -11.54 5.89
N GLU A 61 -1.26 -12.57 6.73
CA GLU A 61 -0.75 -13.89 6.31
C GLU A 61 -1.59 -15.07 6.85
N PRO A 62 -2.92 -15.12 6.60
CA PRO A 62 -3.78 -16.20 7.10
C PRO A 62 -3.32 -17.56 6.58
N ASP A 63 -3.30 -18.57 7.46
CA ASP A 63 -2.82 -19.93 7.15
C ASP A 63 -1.41 -19.98 6.52
N GLY A 64 -0.57 -18.99 6.83
CA GLY A 64 0.77 -18.85 6.23
C GLY A 64 0.77 -18.44 4.76
N LYS A 65 -0.38 -18.04 4.21
CA LYS A 65 -0.50 -17.49 2.85
C LYS A 65 -0.34 -15.99 2.93
N LEU A 66 0.76 -15.46 2.40
CA LEU A 66 1.02 -14.02 2.42
C LEU A 66 0.09 -13.28 1.44
N ALA A 67 -0.66 -12.30 1.95
CA ALA A 67 -1.43 -11.38 1.11
C ALA A 67 -0.53 -10.24 0.59
N ALA A 68 0.33 -10.57 -0.37
CA ALA A 68 1.17 -9.59 -1.05
C ALA A 68 1.46 -9.96 -2.51
N MET A 69 1.67 -8.94 -3.35
CA MET A 69 2.09 -9.11 -4.73
C MET A 69 3.28 -8.20 -5.06
N HIS A 70 4.20 -8.72 -5.87
CA HIS A 70 5.24 -7.91 -6.49
C HIS A 70 4.74 -7.48 -7.86
N ARG A 71 4.55 -6.17 -8.03
CA ARG A 71 4.15 -5.52 -9.28
C ARG A 71 5.39 -5.04 -10.02
N PHE A 72 5.49 -5.32 -11.31
CA PHE A 72 6.64 -4.91 -12.12
C PHE A 72 6.23 -4.64 -13.57
N ASN A 73 7.12 -3.99 -14.32
CA ASN A 73 6.93 -3.70 -15.73
C ASN A 73 8.18 -4.09 -16.54
N ASP A 74 7.98 -4.64 -17.74
CA ASP A 74 9.07 -5.02 -18.65
C ASP A 74 9.40 -3.91 -19.67
N THR A 75 8.65 -2.82 -19.68
CA THR A 75 8.77 -1.76 -20.71
C THR A 75 9.71 -0.61 -20.33
N GLY A 76 10.29 -0.62 -19.13
CA GLY A 76 11.21 0.44 -18.65
C GLY A 76 10.52 1.72 -18.16
N ASP A 77 9.18 1.76 -18.10
CA ASP A 77 8.44 2.82 -17.39
C ASP A 77 8.54 2.59 -15.88
N ALA A 78 8.89 3.63 -15.12
CA ALA A 78 9.02 3.57 -13.66
C ALA A 78 7.66 3.36 -12.94
N ARG A 79 6.55 3.39 -13.66
CA ARG A 79 5.19 3.15 -13.13
C ARG A 79 4.82 1.67 -13.26
N ASN A 80 4.68 0.98 -12.11
CA ASN A 80 4.37 -0.45 -12.04
C ASN A 80 2.89 -0.77 -11.74
N ASN A 81 1.98 0.18 -11.92
CA ASN A 81 0.57 -0.05 -11.62
C ASN A 81 -0.04 -1.12 -12.54
N VAL A 82 -0.70 -2.12 -11.95
CA VAL A 82 -1.35 -3.22 -12.68
C VAL A 82 -2.44 -2.72 -13.63
N SER A 83 -3.17 -1.68 -13.22
CA SER A 83 -4.17 -1.00 -14.07
C SER A 83 -3.59 -0.32 -15.31
N ALA A 84 -2.26 -0.14 -15.37
CA ALA A 84 -1.53 0.44 -16.51
C ALA A 84 -0.77 -0.61 -17.33
N GLY A 85 -1.08 -1.90 -17.17
CA GLY A 85 -0.42 -3.01 -17.89
C GLY A 85 0.76 -3.65 -17.17
N GLY A 86 0.97 -3.33 -15.88
CA GLY A 86 1.96 -3.99 -15.02
C GLY A 86 1.67 -5.48 -14.84
N LYS A 87 2.73 -6.28 -14.76
CA LYS A 87 2.67 -7.71 -14.45
C LYS A 87 2.76 -7.93 -12.94
N ILE A 88 2.24 -9.07 -12.48
CA ILE A 88 2.28 -9.48 -11.07
C ILE A 88 3.00 -10.82 -10.92
N LYS A 89 3.70 -10.98 -9.80
CA LYS A 89 4.24 -12.26 -9.33
C LYS A 89 4.21 -12.33 -7.80
N LYS A 90 4.43 -13.53 -7.26
CA LYS A 90 4.44 -13.74 -5.80
C LYS A 90 5.49 -12.84 -5.16
N ALA A 91 5.08 -12.09 -4.13
CA ALA A 91 6.00 -11.30 -3.34
C ALA A 91 6.81 -12.21 -2.41
N LYS A 92 8.06 -11.82 -2.14
CA LYS A 92 8.88 -12.43 -1.09
C LYS A 92 8.90 -11.48 0.11
N LEU A 93 8.45 -11.97 1.26
CA LEU A 93 8.53 -11.22 2.51
C LEU A 93 9.91 -11.43 3.14
N THR A 94 10.79 -10.45 2.98
CA THR A 94 12.12 -10.45 3.61
C THR A 94 12.04 -9.89 5.03
N ASP A 95 13.10 -10.11 5.81
CA ASP A 95 13.18 -9.60 7.17
C ASP A 95 13.11 -8.07 7.21
N GLU A 96 13.69 -7.38 6.23
CA GLU A 96 13.59 -5.91 6.15
C GLU A 96 12.17 -5.43 5.88
N ILE A 97 11.39 -6.16 5.07
CA ILE A 97 9.99 -5.83 4.83
C ILE A 97 9.16 -6.09 6.09
N ARG A 98 9.45 -7.16 6.83
CA ARG A 98 8.81 -7.43 8.13
C ARG A 98 9.12 -6.33 9.15
N GLU A 99 10.38 -5.92 9.23
CA GLU A 99 10.81 -4.83 10.10
C GLU A 99 10.12 -3.51 9.73
N LEU A 100 10.08 -3.16 8.45
CA LEU A 100 9.38 -1.96 7.97
C LEU A 100 7.90 -1.99 8.32
N ALA A 101 7.21 -3.12 8.11
CA ALA A 101 5.81 -3.27 8.49
C ALA A 101 5.61 -3.09 10.00
N SER A 102 6.56 -3.56 10.82
CA SER A 102 6.53 -3.38 12.28
C SER A 102 6.65 -1.92 12.72
N TRP A 103 7.38 -1.09 11.97
CA TRP A 103 7.48 0.36 12.23
C TRP A 103 6.21 1.12 11.84
N VAL A 104 5.51 0.67 10.81
CA VAL A 104 4.26 1.28 10.33
C VAL A 104 3.08 0.92 11.24
N ARG A 105 3.07 -0.29 11.80
CA ARG A 105 2.01 -0.85 12.65
C ARG A 105 1.50 0.10 13.74
N PRO A 106 2.33 0.72 14.62
CA PRO A 106 1.83 1.57 15.70
C PRO A 106 0.95 2.71 15.20
N LYS A 107 1.30 3.31 14.06
CA LYS A 107 0.53 4.42 13.49
C LYS A 107 -0.81 3.94 12.93
N LEU A 108 -0.83 2.82 12.20
CA LEU A 108 -2.07 2.22 11.68
C LEU A 108 -3.05 1.90 12.80
N VAL A 109 -2.56 1.31 13.89
CA VAL A 109 -3.36 0.99 15.07
C VAL A 109 -3.88 2.26 15.76
N GLN A 110 -3.01 3.25 16.00
CA GLN A 110 -3.37 4.53 16.62
C GLN A 110 -4.45 5.29 15.84
N ASP A 111 -4.41 5.18 14.50
CA ASP A 111 -5.37 5.83 13.62
C ASP A 111 -6.66 5.02 13.43
N GLY A 112 -6.68 3.75 13.86
CA GLY A 112 -7.84 2.88 13.69
C GLY A 112 -8.00 2.36 12.25
N VAL A 113 -6.90 2.28 11.50
CA VAL A 113 -6.88 1.75 10.13
C VAL A 113 -7.03 0.22 10.18
N PHE A 114 -8.19 -0.28 9.75
CA PHE A 114 -8.47 -1.71 9.75
C PHE A 114 -7.69 -2.46 8.66
N ILE A 115 -7.73 -1.93 7.44
CA ILE A 115 -7.10 -2.52 6.26
C ILE A 115 -6.22 -1.49 5.59
N CYS A 116 -5.02 -1.91 5.20
CA CYS A 116 -4.07 -1.08 4.48
C CYS A 116 -3.28 -1.89 3.46
N GLY A 117 -2.95 -1.30 2.31
CA GLY A 117 -1.93 -1.79 1.40
C GLY A 117 -0.69 -0.90 1.46
N LEU A 118 0.44 -1.47 1.88
CA LEU A 118 1.74 -0.80 1.85
C LEU A 118 2.39 -1.03 0.49
N ASP A 119 2.87 0.05 -0.13
CA ASP A 119 3.62 0.00 -1.39
C ASP A 119 5.09 0.18 -1.06
N ILE A 120 5.92 -0.84 -1.33
CA ILE A 120 7.30 -0.92 -0.86
C ILE A 120 8.22 -1.14 -2.06
N ALA A 121 9.20 -0.26 -2.25
CA ALA A 121 10.23 -0.41 -3.27
C ALA A 121 11.60 -0.59 -2.58
N GLY A 122 12.25 -1.72 -2.83
CA GLY A 122 13.47 -2.11 -2.11
C GLY A 122 13.22 -2.16 -0.58
N LYS A 123 13.87 -1.26 0.16
CA LYS A 123 13.76 -1.15 1.63
C LYS A 123 12.94 0.08 2.09
N LYS A 124 12.23 0.75 1.19
CA LYS A 124 11.54 2.02 1.48
C LYS A 124 10.04 1.91 1.26
N LEU A 125 9.28 2.50 2.18
CA LEU A 125 7.85 2.68 2.06
C LEU A 125 7.56 3.85 1.12
N MET A 126 6.83 3.58 0.04
CA MET A 126 6.46 4.57 -0.98
C MET A 126 5.10 5.21 -0.70
N GLU A 127 4.13 4.38 -0.29
CA GLU A 127 2.75 4.80 -0.09
C GLU A 127 2.03 3.87 0.90
N THR A 128 1.01 4.41 1.58
CA THR A 128 0.14 3.69 2.52
C THR A 128 -1.31 3.87 2.07
N ASN A 129 -1.85 2.86 1.39
CA ASN A 129 -3.20 2.89 0.82
C ASN A 129 -4.25 2.41 1.84
N ILE A 130 -5.04 3.33 2.40
CA ILE A 130 -5.97 3.04 3.51
C ILE A 130 -7.47 3.04 3.16
N PHE A 131 -7.86 3.56 1.98
CA PHE A 131 -9.27 3.67 1.60
C PHE A 131 -9.75 2.45 0.81
N SER A 132 -9.06 2.14 -0.28
CA SER A 132 -9.34 0.99 -1.13
C SER A 132 -8.01 0.51 -1.72
N PRO A 133 -7.22 -0.28 -0.97
CA PRO A 133 -5.88 -0.64 -1.42
C PRO A 133 -5.91 -1.36 -2.78
N GLY A 134 -6.92 -2.19 -3.07
CA GLY A 134 -7.01 -2.91 -4.34
C GLY A 134 -5.91 -3.97 -4.50
N GLY A 135 -6.11 -4.91 -5.42
CA GLY A 135 -5.17 -6.00 -5.69
C GLY A 135 -5.37 -7.28 -4.87
N LEU A 136 -6.32 -7.30 -3.92
CA LEU A 136 -6.60 -8.53 -3.16
C LEU A 136 -7.15 -9.64 -4.08
N THR A 137 -7.95 -9.29 -5.08
CA THR A 137 -8.45 -10.24 -6.11
C THR A 137 -7.30 -10.84 -6.93
N ASP A 138 -6.32 -10.01 -7.31
CA ASP A 138 -5.14 -10.47 -8.04
C ASP A 138 -4.32 -11.44 -7.19
N ILE A 139 -4.14 -11.12 -5.91
CA ILE A 139 -3.45 -11.97 -4.94
C ILE A 139 -4.23 -13.28 -4.71
N ASN A 140 -5.57 -13.24 -4.57
CA ASN A 140 -6.43 -14.42 -4.47
C ASN A 140 -6.16 -15.40 -5.62
N ASN A 141 -6.21 -14.90 -6.85
CA ASN A 141 -6.02 -15.71 -8.04
C ASN A 141 -4.59 -16.26 -8.14
N MET A 142 -3.58 -15.42 -7.89
CA MET A 142 -2.17 -15.81 -7.94
C MET A 142 -1.78 -16.85 -6.89
N MET A 143 -2.40 -16.77 -5.70
CA MET A 143 -2.12 -17.66 -4.58
C MET A 143 -3.06 -18.86 -4.51
N GLU A 144 -4.11 -18.89 -5.36
CA GLU A 144 -5.20 -19.87 -5.33
C GLU A 144 -5.78 -20.03 -3.91
N TYR A 145 -5.98 -18.91 -3.22
CA TYR A 145 -6.44 -18.85 -1.83
C TYR A 145 -7.51 -17.77 -1.67
N ASN A 146 -8.54 -18.06 -0.88
CA ASN A 146 -9.62 -17.12 -0.61
C ASN A 146 -9.27 -16.21 0.57
N PHE A 147 -8.59 -15.08 0.31
CA PHE A 147 -8.29 -14.08 1.34
C PHE A 147 -9.54 -13.32 1.83
N ALA A 148 -10.67 -13.38 1.12
CA ALA A 148 -11.88 -12.69 1.54
C ALA A 148 -12.52 -13.33 2.78
N ALA A 149 -12.43 -14.66 2.92
CA ALA A 149 -12.94 -15.37 4.10
C ALA A 149 -12.26 -14.92 5.42
N PRO A 150 -10.93 -15.01 5.59
CA PRO A 150 -10.26 -14.55 6.81
C PRO A 150 -10.38 -13.04 7.02
N LEU A 151 -10.53 -12.25 5.95
CA LEU A 151 -10.84 -10.82 6.07
C LEU A 151 -12.23 -10.58 6.68
N CYS A 152 -13.25 -11.30 6.20
CA CYS A 152 -14.60 -11.26 6.78
C CYS A 152 -14.59 -11.72 8.24
N GLU A 153 -13.91 -12.81 8.57
CA GLU A 153 -13.75 -13.29 9.95
C GLU A 153 -13.13 -12.23 10.87
N ALA A 154 -12.14 -11.48 10.38
CA ALA A 154 -11.55 -10.37 11.14
C ALA A 154 -12.55 -9.24 11.40
N ILE A 155 -13.44 -8.95 10.45
CA ILE A 155 -14.54 -7.98 10.63
C ILE A 155 -15.56 -8.51 11.62
N GLU A 156 -16.00 -9.76 11.46
CA GLU A 156 -16.96 -10.42 12.33
C GLU A 156 -16.49 -10.42 13.79
N ARG A 157 -15.20 -10.70 14.03
CA ARG A 157 -14.61 -10.62 15.36
C ARG A 157 -14.74 -9.23 16.00
N LYS A 158 -14.54 -8.16 15.23
CA LYS A 158 -14.74 -6.79 15.73
C LYS A 158 -16.20 -6.51 16.07
N VAL A 159 -17.12 -6.97 15.22
CA VAL A 159 -18.57 -6.84 15.45
C VAL A 159 -18.97 -7.60 16.71
N GLU A 160 -18.44 -8.80 16.90
CA GLU A 160 -18.70 -9.64 18.08
C GLU A 160 -18.19 -8.97 19.36
N TYR A 161 -16.96 -8.44 19.37
CA TYR A 161 -16.47 -7.68 20.52
C TYR A 161 -17.36 -6.47 20.83
N ARG A 162 -17.81 -5.72 19.82
CA ARG A 162 -18.75 -4.61 20.06
C ARG A 162 -20.08 -5.08 20.64
N ARG A 163 -20.57 -6.25 20.21
CA ARG A 163 -21.81 -6.84 20.72
C ARG A 163 -21.67 -7.25 22.18
N VAL A 164 -20.59 -7.95 22.52
CA VAL A 164 -20.32 -8.46 23.88
C VAL A 164 -20.09 -7.34 24.89
N TYR A 165 -19.26 -6.36 24.55
CA TYR A 165 -18.93 -5.25 25.48
C TYR A 165 -19.97 -4.11 25.47
N GLY A 166 -20.91 -4.15 24.51
CA GLY A 166 -21.93 -3.13 24.30
C GLY A 166 -21.51 -2.02 23.33
N PRO A 167 -22.48 -1.43 22.60
CA PRO A 167 -22.21 -0.42 21.59
C PRO A 167 -21.52 0.81 22.18
N GLY A 168 -20.55 1.36 21.45
CA GLY A 168 -19.82 2.58 21.84
C GLY A 168 -18.71 2.39 22.87
N ARG A 169 -18.55 1.20 23.47
CA ARG A 169 -17.51 0.95 24.50
C ARG A 169 -16.12 0.69 23.92
N LEU A 170 -16.04 0.08 22.73
CA LEU A 170 -14.78 -0.22 22.06
C LEU A 170 -14.64 0.64 20.80
N SER A 171 -13.65 1.53 20.81
CA SER A 171 -13.29 2.32 19.63
C SER A 171 -12.66 1.43 18.55
N ASN A 172 -12.70 1.84 17.28
CA ASN A 172 -11.97 1.13 16.21
C ASN A 172 -10.48 1.01 16.53
N LYS A 173 -9.89 2.03 17.14
CA LYS A 173 -8.48 2.05 17.56
C LYS A 173 -8.18 0.93 18.54
N LEU A 174 -9.01 0.76 19.56
CA LEU A 174 -8.87 -0.35 20.52
C LEU A 174 -9.16 -1.70 19.87
N LEU A 175 -10.15 -1.79 18.99
CA LEU A 175 -10.44 -3.03 18.28
C LEU A 175 -9.33 -3.45 17.31
N ASN A 176 -8.42 -2.56 16.91
CA ASN A 176 -7.25 -2.91 16.11
C ASN A 176 -6.13 -3.53 16.94
N THR A 177 -6.19 -3.45 18.27
CA THR A 177 -5.20 -4.11 19.16
C THR A 177 -5.65 -5.50 19.62
N LEU A 178 -6.87 -5.92 19.27
CA LEU A 178 -7.52 -7.17 19.68
C LEU A 178 -7.67 -8.13 18.50
#